data_AF-A0A3D1CGW0-F1
#
_entry.id   AF-A0A3D1CGW0-F1
#
_cell.length_a   1.000
_cell.length_b   1.000
_cell.length_c   1.000
_cell.angle_alpha   90.00
_cell.angle_beta   90.00
_cell.angle_gamma   90.00
#
_symmetry.space_group_name_H-M   'P 1'
#
loop_
_entity.id
_entity.type
_entity.pdbx_description
1 polymer ?
#
loop_
_entity_poly.entity_id
_entity_poly.type
_entity_poly.pdbx_seq_one_letter_code
_entity_poly.pdbx_strand_id
1 'polypeptide(L)' 'PLMELMPRFVELTRPDTQLVLSGILDVQADTVSQHYQTEFKMDNAVVLEEWVRLSGVRHG' A
#
# COMPACT_ATOMS: atom_id res chain seq x y z
N PRO A 1 0.29 -1.38 12.41
CA PRO A 1 1.66 -1.03 11.96
C PRO A 1 1.74 -0.44 10.54
N LEU A 2 1.24 -1.11 9.48
CA LEU A 2 1.39 -0.59 8.11
C LEU A 2 0.74 0.79 7.88
N MET A 3 -0.37 1.08 8.54
CA MET A 3 -1.01 2.40 8.45
C MET A 3 -0.12 3.51 9.04
N GLU A 4 0.52 3.26 10.18
CA GLU A 4 1.41 4.24 10.86
C GLU A 4 2.69 4.54 10.05
N LEU A 5 3.09 3.63 9.16
CA LEU A 5 4.26 3.81 8.31
C LEU A 5 3.99 4.63 7.05
N MET A 6 2.72 4.89 6.69
CA MET A 6 2.36 5.61 5.48
C MET A 6 3.01 7.00 5.40
N PRO A 7 2.94 7.87 6.45
CA PRO A 7 3.60 9.18 6.40
C PRO A 7 5.11 9.06 6.21
N ARG A 8 5.72 8.04 6.80
CA ARG A 8 7.16 7.81 6.67
C ARG A 8 7.56 7.37 5.26
N PHE A 9 6.76 6.53 4.62
CA PHE A 9 7.00 6.15 3.22
C PHE A 9 6.84 7.34 2.29
N VAL A 10 5.84 8.19 2.52
CA VAL A 10 5.64 9.43 1.76
C VAL A 10 6.89 10.31 1.78
N GLU A 11 7.49 10.53 2.96
CA GLU A 11 8.74 11.31 3.09
C GLU A 11 9.94 10.70 2.36
N LEU A 12 9.96 9.37 2.22
CA LEU A 12 11.07 8.63 1.64
C LEU A 12 10.91 8.35 0.14
N THR A 13 9.70 8.49 -0.40
CA THR A 13 9.39 8.26 -1.80
C THR A 13 9.35 9.56 -2.60
N ARG A 14 9.89 9.54 -3.81
CA ARG A 14 9.69 10.62 -4.78
C ARG A 14 8.36 10.42 -5.52
N PRO A 15 7.81 11.46 -6.16
CA PRO A 15 6.82 11.31 -7.22
C PRO A 15 7.09 10.11 -8.14
N ASP A 16 6.03 9.42 -8.56
CA ASP A 16 6.07 8.29 -9.49
C ASP A 16 6.91 7.08 -9.01
N THR A 17 7.26 7.02 -7.73
CA THR A 17 7.98 5.88 -7.15
C THR A 17 7.05 4.73 -6.81
N GLN A 18 7.45 3.50 -7.11
CA GLN A 18 6.70 2.30 -6.75
C GLN A 18 6.86 1.93 -5.27
N LEU A 19 5.77 1.47 -4.68
CA LEU A 19 5.68 0.91 -3.33
C LEU A 19 5.04 -0.47 -3.41
N VAL A 20 5.55 -1.43 -2.63
CA VAL A 20 4.94 -2.75 -2.46
C VAL A 20 4.81 -3.03 -0.96
N LEU A 21 3.61 -3.41 -0.54
CA LEU A 21 3.31 -3.85 0.81
C LEU A 21 2.88 -5.32 0.75
N SER A 22 3.55 -6.17 1.52
CA SER A 22 3.27 -7.62 1.59
C SER A 22 3.08 -8.06 3.03
N GLY A 23 2.55 -9.28 3.21
CA GLY A 23 2.29 -9.81 4.54
C GLY A 23 1.03 -9.23 5.17
N ILE A 24 0.05 -8.87 4.33
CA ILE A 24 -1.24 -8.33 4.75
C ILE A 24 -2.24 -9.47 4.77
N LEU A 25 -3.08 -9.58 5.80
CA LEU A 25 -4.19 -10.53 5.79
C LEU A 25 -5.33 -10.01 4.91
N ASP A 26 -6.07 -10.90 4.25
CA ASP A 26 -7.21 -10.57 3.39
C ASP A 26 -8.20 -9.58 4.02
N VAL A 27 -8.58 -9.80 5.28
CA VAL A 27 -9.49 -8.95 6.06
C VAL A 27 -8.94 -7.55 6.33
N GLN A 28 -7.63 -7.33 6.15
CA GLN A 28 -6.97 -6.04 6.34
C GLN A 28 -6.66 -5.33 5.01
N ALA A 29 -6.69 -6.04 3.89
CA ALA A 29 -6.21 -5.55 2.61
C ALA A 29 -6.94 -4.29 2.13
N ASP A 30 -8.27 -4.29 2.21
CA ASP A 30 -9.09 -3.15 1.75
C ASP A 30 -8.82 -1.90 2.60
N THR A 31 -8.77 -2.06 3.92
CA THR A 31 -8.47 -0.96 4.86
C THR A 31 -7.09 -0.37 4.61
N VAL A 32 -6.07 -1.21 4.40
CA VAL A 32 -4.70 -0.75 4.12
C VAL A 32 -4.64 -0.07 2.74
N SER A 33 -5.26 -0.65 1.72
CA SER A 33 -5.30 -0.06 0.37
C SER A 33 -5.96 1.32 0.38
N GLN A 34 -7.13 1.46 1.00
CA GLN A 34 -7.84 2.73 1.13
C GLN A 34 -7.01 3.78 1.87
N HIS A 35 -6.31 3.38 2.93
CA HIS A 35 -5.45 4.31 3.66
C HIS A 35 -4.27 4.81 2.81
N TYR A 36 -3.66 3.95 1.99
CA TYR A 36 -2.55 4.33 1.12
C TYR A 36 -3.00 5.07 -0.14
N GLN A 37 -4.26 4.92 -0.57
CA GLN A 37 -4.83 5.62 -1.73
C GLN A 37 -4.79 7.15 -1.64
N THR A 38 -4.65 7.71 -0.44
CA THR A 38 -4.52 9.17 -0.25
C THR A 38 -3.25 9.72 -0.90
N GLU A 39 -2.17 8.95 -0.85
CA GLU A 39 -0.83 9.39 -1.24
C GLU A 39 -0.25 8.53 -2.38
N PHE A 40 -0.82 7.35 -2.62
CA PHE A 40 -0.37 6.42 -3.65
C PHE A 40 -1.53 6.01 -4.55
N LYS A 41 -1.30 5.95 -5.85
CA LYS A 41 -2.20 5.29 -6.79
C LYS A 41 -2.03 3.78 -6.62
N MET A 42 -2.96 3.16 -5.91
CA MET A 42 -2.91 1.72 -5.62
C MET A 42 -3.41 0.87 -6.80
N ASP A 43 -2.74 -0.25 -7.04
CA ASP A 43 -3.17 -1.29 -7.96
C ASP A 43 -4.14 -2.26 -7.28
N ASN A 44 -4.70 -3.18 -8.07
CA ASN A 44 -5.51 -4.28 -7.54
C ASN A 44 -4.69 -5.16 -6.59
N ALA A 45 -5.28 -5.49 -5.45
CA ALA A 45 -4.71 -6.43 -4.50
C ALA A 45 -4.48 -7.79 -5.14
N VAL A 46 -3.32 -8.39 -4.90
CA VAL A 46 -3.01 -9.76 -5.31
C VAL A 46 -3.10 -10.65 -4.09
N VAL A 47 -4.02 -11.60 -4.12
CA VAL A 47 -4.32 -12.52 -3.01
C VAL A 47 -3.74 -13.89 -3.30
N LEU A 48 -3.12 -14.48 -2.29
CA LEU A 48 -2.63 -15.86 -2.25
C LEU A 48 -3.08 -16.48 -0.92
N GLU A 49 -4.12 -17.31 -0.99
CA GLU A 49 -4.80 -17.87 0.19
C GLU A 49 -5.29 -16.75 1.14
N GLU A 50 -4.75 -16.67 2.35
CA GLU A 50 -5.06 -15.63 3.34
C GLU A 50 -4.15 -14.39 3.23
N TRP A 51 -3.12 -14.45 2.38
CA TRP A 51 -2.10 -13.41 2.27
C TRP A 51 -2.34 -12.51 1.07
N VAL A 52 -2.15 -11.22 1.28
CA VAL A 52 -2.33 -10.18 0.28
C VAL A 52 -1.06 -9.38 0.09
N ARG A 53 -0.79 -9.06 -1.18
CA ARG A 53 0.17 -8.07 -1.61
C ARG A 53 -0.56 -6.89 -2.23
N LEU A 54 -0.26 -5.70 -1.75
CA LEU A 54 -0.67 -4.43 -2.34
C LEU A 54 0.53 -3.80 -3.05
N SER A 55 0.29 -3.18 -4.21
CA SER A 55 1.27 -2.33 -4.89
C SER A 55 0.64 -1.00 -5.23
N GLY A 56 1.47 0.03 -5.36
CA GLY A 56 1.02 1.34 -5.80
C GLY A 56 2.17 2.26 -6.17
N VAL A 57 1.82 3.43 -6.70
CA VAL A 57 2.77 4.44 -7.18
C VAL A 57 2.51 5.77 -6.48
N ARG A 58 3.55 6.41 -5.95
CA ARG A 58 3.44 7.71 -5.28
C ARG A 58 2.86 8.75 -6.24
N HIS A 59 1.85 9.49 -5.79
CA HIS A 59 1.32 10.63 -6.55
C HIS A 59 2.42 11.66 -6.86
N GLY A 60 2.37 12.26 -8.05
CA GLY A 60 3.26 13.34 -8.45
C GLY A 60 2.82 14.71 -7.99
#